data_AF-A0A7C5IDI8-F1
#
_entry.id   AF-A0A7C5IDI8-F1
#
_cell.length_a   1.000
_cell.length_b   1.000
_cell.length_c   1.000
_cell.angle_alpha   90.00
_cell.angle_beta   90.00
_cell.angle_gamma   90.00
#
_symmetry.space_group_name_H-M   'P 1'
#
loop_
_entity.id
_entity.type
_entity.pdbx_description
1 polymer ?
#
loop_
_entity_poly.entity_id
_entity_poly.type
_entity_poly.pdbx_seq_one_letter_code
_entity_poly.pdbx_strand_id
1 'polypeptide(L)'
;MSIGQKIMLLEPFSGISGDMMVGALLDLGSDFEELRNKLSYLPLGGYQISYQKCERGGIQATKFEVKTSEAHHHRNFAEIRRMIESSALSPWVKEKSVEAFRKLAEAEGTVHGQSPDEVHFHEVGAVDSIVDIVGTMIAMEPFLPVRVLSTPVNVGQGTLECRHGIYPVPAPATQLLLRGVPIFSNAVTGELTTPTGAALLITLVEKFCARPLMKVGACGYGAGTRQTAGNANVLRVSVGEELSSAWASPQEQVT
;
A
#
# COMPACT_ATOMS: atom_id res chain seq x y z
N MET A 1 7.96 28.40 -18.77
CA MET A 1 7.89 27.76 -17.44
C MET A 1 8.05 26.27 -17.64
N SER A 2 9.03 25.64 -16.99
CA SER A 2 9.12 24.17 -16.96
C SER A 2 7.84 23.64 -16.34
N ILE A 3 7.00 22.92 -17.09
CA ILE A 3 5.81 22.25 -16.58
C ILE A 3 6.33 21.18 -15.60
N GLY A 4 6.03 21.32 -14.30
CA GLY A 4 6.40 20.32 -13.30
C GLY A 4 5.72 18.99 -13.60
N GLN A 5 6.42 17.88 -13.37
CA GLN A 5 5.82 16.57 -13.59
C GLN A 5 4.87 16.21 -12.45
N LYS A 6 3.69 15.66 -12.78
CA LYS A 6 2.73 15.20 -11.76
C LYS A 6 3.29 13.97 -11.05
N ILE A 7 3.43 14.09 -9.73
CA ILE A 7 3.92 13.02 -8.86
C ILE A 7 2.92 12.69 -7.75
N MET A 8 2.94 11.43 -7.33
CA MET A 8 2.34 10.94 -6.09
C MET A 8 3.49 10.52 -5.17
N LEU A 9 3.61 11.15 -4.01
CA LEU A 9 4.60 10.83 -3.01
C LEU A 9 3.96 10.00 -1.90
N LEU A 10 4.47 8.79 -1.69
CA LEU A 10 4.16 7.94 -0.55
C LEU A 10 5.16 8.21 0.57
N GLU A 11 4.64 8.40 1.78
CA GLU A 11 5.46 8.64 2.98
C GLU A 11 5.13 7.62 4.06
N PRO A 12 5.65 6.38 3.95
CA PRO A 12 5.44 5.31 4.92
C PRO A 12 6.27 5.51 6.20
N PHE A 13 6.18 6.69 6.82
CA PHE A 13 6.92 7.03 8.04
C PHE A 13 6.46 6.21 9.26
N SER A 14 5.19 5.77 9.25
CA SER A 14 4.63 4.82 10.23
C SER A 14 4.39 3.44 9.60
N GLY A 15 5.06 3.16 8.48
CA GLY A 15 4.86 1.95 7.69
C GLY A 15 3.70 2.05 6.70
N ILE A 16 3.30 0.90 6.18
CA ILE A 16 2.25 0.75 5.17
C ILE A 16 1.61 -0.64 5.23
N SER A 17 0.29 -0.68 5.10
CA SER A 17 -0.50 -1.88 4.85
C SER A 17 -1.49 -1.61 3.71
N GLY A 18 -2.15 -2.67 3.23
CA GLY A 18 -3.11 -2.58 2.13
C GLY A 18 -4.27 -1.61 2.42
N ASP A 19 -4.96 -1.82 3.53
CA ASP A 19 -6.02 -0.95 4.04
C ASP A 19 -5.58 0.52 4.24
N MET A 20 -4.34 0.75 4.69
CA MET A 20 -3.77 2.10 4.80
C MET A 20 -3.60 2.74 3.43
N MET A 21 -3.16 1.99 2.41
CA MET A 21 -3.03 2.52 1.06
C MET A 21 -4.40 2.87 0.45
N VAL A 22 -5.39 1.98 0.55
CA VAL A 22 -6.76 2.24 0.09
C VAL A 22 -7.35 3.44 0.84
N GLY A 23 -7.22 3.46 2.17
CA GLY A 23 -7.70 4.56 3.00
C GLY A 23 -7.08 5.90 2.60
N ALA A 24 -5.77 5.95 2.33
CA ALA A 24 -5.10 7.17 1.92
C ALA A 24 -5.56 7.67 0.55
N LEU A 25 -5.81 6.77 -0.41
CA LEU A 25 -6.31 7.13 -1.74
C LEU A 25 -7.77 7.60 -1.71
N LEU A 26 -8.62 7.00 -0.86
CA LEU A 26 -9.97 7.49 -0.60
C LEU A 26 -9.93 8.87 0.06
N ASP A 27 -9.05 9.07 1.04
CA ASP A 27 -8.85 10.36 1.71
C ASP A 27 -8.40 11.46 0.73
N LEU A 28 -7.59 11.08 -0.26
CA LEU A 28 -7.09 11.95 -1.32
C LEU A 28 -8.19 12.35 -2.33
N GLY A 29 -9.32 11.62 -2.37
CA GLY A 29 -10.48 11.94 -3.20
C GLY A 29 -10.92 10.84 -4.18
N SER A 30 -10.44 9.61 -4.03
CA SER A 30 -10.97 8.48 -4.83
C SER A 30 -12.41 8.17 -4.44
N ASP A 31 -13.24 7.82 -5.43
CA ASP A 31 -14.66 7.52 -5.20
C ASP A 31 -14.83 6.11 -4.59
N PHE A 32 -15.40 6.05 -3.38
CA PHE A 32 -15.68 4.81 -2.67
C PHE A 32 -16.75 3.95 -3.36
N GLU A 33 -17.76 4.56 -3.97
CA GLU A 33 -18.83 3.84 -4.66
C GLU A 33 -18.32 3.24 -5.96
N GLU A 34 -17.44 3.95 -6.67
CA GLU A 34 -16.76 3.39 -7.83
C GLU A 34 -15.86 2.21 -7.43
N LEU A 35 -15.10 2.35 -6.34
CA LEU A 35 -14.27 1.27 -5.78
C LEU A 35 -15.13 0.04 -5.43
N ARG A 36 -16.23 0.24 -4.71
CA ARG A 36 -17.19 -0.82 -4.35
C ARG A 36 -17.76 -1.52 -5.57
N ASN A 37 -18.19 -0.75 -6.58
CA ASN A 37 -18.73 -1.28 -7.81
C ASN A 37 -17.70 -2.11 -8.58
N LYS A 38 -16.48 -1.61 -8.77
CA LYS A 38 -15.41 -2.33 -9.49
C LYS A 38 -14.96 -3.59 -8.75
N LEU A 39 -14.89 -3.57 -7.42
CA LEU A 39 -14.58 -4.77 -6.62
C LEU A 39 -15.63 -5.88 -6.82
N SER A 40 -16.90 -5.54 -7.12
CA SER A 40 -17.95 -6.52 -7.43
C SER A 40 -17.71 -7.29 -8.73
N TYR A 41 -16.77 -6.86 -9.58
CA TYR A 41 -16.40 -7.57 -10.81
C TYR A 41 -15.55 -8.81 -10.54
N LEU A 42 -15.05 -8.95 -9.32
CA LEU A 42 -14.40 -10.17 -8.86
C LEU A 42 -15.48 -11.13 -8.32
N PRO A 43 -15.42 -12.43 -8.62
CA PRO A 43 -16.29 -13.45 -8.04
C PRO A 43 -15.91 -13.74 -6.57
N LEU A 44 -15.95 -12.70 -5.74
CA LEU A 44 -15.68 -12.74 -4.31
C LEU A 44 -16.98 -12.46 -3.55
N GLY A 45 -17.38 -13.40 -2.70
CA GLY A 45 -18.48 -13.25 -1.76
C GLY A 45 -17.98 -13.13 -0.33
N GLY A 46 -18.91 -12.96 0.61
CA GLY A 46 -18.63 -13.09 2.04
C GLY A 46 -17.78 -11.97 2.63
N TYR A 47 -17.80 -10.77 2.04
CA TYR A 47 -17.16 -9.59 2.63
C TYR A 47 -18.03 -8.34 2.52
N GLN A 48 -17.77 -7.39 3.41
CA GLN A 48 -18.30 -6.05 3.40
C GLN A 48 -17.14 -5.07 3.52
N ILE A 49 -17.19 -3.98 2.76
CA ILE A 49 -16.22 -2.89 2.86
C ILE A 49 -16.87 -1.66 3.48
N SER A 50 -16.09 -0.92 4.24
CA SER A 50 -16.48 0.36 4.80
C SER A 50 -15.28 1.29 4.86
N TYR A 51 -15.53 2.59 4.84
CA TYR A 51 -14.53 3.58 5.18
C TYR A 51 -15.11 4.62 6.14
N GLN A 52 -14.28 5.15 7.02
CA GLN A 52 -14.69 6.17 7.99
C GLN A 52 -13.53 7.10 8.34
N LYS A 53 -13.86 8.37 8.60
CA LYS A 53 -12.90 9.31 9.19
C LYS A 53 -12.59 8.88 10.62
N CYS A 54 -11.32 8.93 10.99
CA CYS A 54 -10.86 8.64 12.34
C CYS A 54 -9.67 9.54 12.70
N GLU A 55 -9.24 9.47 13.96
CA GLU A 55 -8.05 10.14 14.44
C GLU A 55 -6.99 9.11 14.87
N ARG A 56 -5.72 9.39 14.54
CA ARG A 56 -4.56 8.61 14.94
C ARG A 56 -3.42 9.56 15.31
N GLY A 57 -3.11 9.63 16.61
CA GLY A 57 -2.00 10.45 17.10
C GLY A 57 -2.15 11.94 16.75
N GLY A 58 -3.39 12.45 16.79
CA GLY A 58 -3.75 13.82 16.45
C GLY A 58 -3.96 14.09 14.96
N ILE A 59 -3.77 13.10 14.08
CA ILE A 59 -3.98 13.24 12.64
C ILE A 59 -5.34 12.68 12.25
N GLN A 60 -6.17 13.51 11.60
CA GLN A 60 -7.38 13.02 10.94
C GLN A 60 -7.00 12.20 9.71
N ALA A 61 -7.55 10.99 9.60
CA ALA A 61 -7.26 10.05 8.53
C ALA A 61 -8.52 9.27 8.14
N THR A 62 -8.45 8.51 7.05
CA THR A 62 -9.49 7.59 6.61
C THR A 62 -9.08 6.16 6.94
N LYS A 63 -9.93 5.46 7.69
CA LYS A 63 -9.81 4.04 7.97
C LYS A 63 -10.66 3.27 6.95
N PHE A 64 -10.02 2.46 6.11
CA PHE A 64 -10.69 1.47 5.28
C PHE A 64 -10.73 0.12 6.04
N GLU A 65 -11.84 -0.59 5.95
CA GLU A 65 -12.04 -1.87 6.64
C GLU A 65 -12.72 -2.88 5.71
N VAL A 66 -12.18 -4.10 5.68
CA VAL A 66 -12.79 -5.26 5.06
C VAL A 66 -13.24 -6.21 6.16
N LYS A 67 -14.55 -6.44 6.27
CA LYS A 67 -15.13 -7.43 7.20
C LYS A 67 -15.52 -8.67 6.43
N THR A 68 -14.99 -9.83 6.82
CA THR A 68 -15.27 -11.12 6.16
C THR A 68 -16.18 -11.99 7.03
N SER A 69 -17.13 -12.70 6.43
CA SER A 69 -18.12 -13.54 7.14
C SER A 69 -17.75 -15.03 7.23
N GLU A 70 -16.75 -15.49 6.48
CA GLU A 70 -16.41 -16.92 6.38
C GLU A 70 -15.00 -17.24 6.92
N ALA A 71 -14.81 -18.50 7.33
CA ALA A 71 -13.50 -19.06 7.63
C ALA A 71 -12.63 -19.05 6.36
N HIS A 72 -11.38 -18.62 6.52
CA HIS A 72 -10.41 -18.31 5.47
C HIS A 72 -10.34 -19.34 4.33
N HIS A 73 -11.02 -19.08 3.21
CA HIS A 73 -10.72 -19.74 1.94
C HIS A 73 -9.39 -19.20 1.40
N HIS A 74 -8.30 -19.86 1.77
CA HIS A 74 -6.97 -19.58 1.24
C HIS A 74 -6.92 -19.96 -0.24
N ARG A 75 -6.60 -18.98 -1.08
CA ARG A 75 -6.39 -19.17 -2.52
C ARG A 75 -4.90 -19.19 -2.83
N ASN A 76 -4.52 -19.96 -3.83
CA ASN A 76 -3.17 -19.88 -4.39
C ASN A 76 -3.05 -18.75 -5.41
N PHE A 77 -1.82 -18.43 -5.82
CA PHE A 77 -1.57 -17.37 -6.79
C PHE A 77 -2.26 -17.63 -8.15
N ALA A 78 -2.26 -18.87 -8.64
CA ALA A 78 -2.86 -19.21 -9.92
C ALA A 78 -4.38 -18.94 -9.95
N GLU A 79 -5.09 -19.22 -8.85
CA GLU A 79 -6.50 -18.91 -8.66
C GLU A 79 -6.76 -17.41 -8.64
N ILE A 80 -5.97 -16.65 -7.88
CA ILE A 80 -6.08 -15.19 -7.78
C ILE A 80 -5.82 -14.54 -9.15
N ARG A 81 -4.77 -14.97 -9.86
CA ARG A 81 -4.44 -14.48 -11.21
C ARG A 81 -5.61 -14.69 -12.15
N ARG A 82 -6.14 -15.92 -12.23
CA ARG A 82 -7.27 -16.25 -13.11
C ARG A 82 -8.50 -15.41 -12.79
N MET A 83 -8.81 -15.25 -11.50
CA MET A 83 -9.91 -14.43 -11.02
C MET A 83 -9.81 -12.99 -11.53
N ILE A 84 -8.66 -12.35 -11.34
CA ILE A 84 -8.41 -10.97 -11.77
C ILE A 84 -8.47 -10.85 -13.30
N GLU A 85 -7.78 -11.73 -14.02
CA GLU A 85 -7.71 -11.68 -15.49
C GLU A 85 -9.09 -11.86 -16.15
N SER A 86 -9.95 -12.71 -15.58
CA SER A 86 -11.32 -12.96 -16.06
C SER A 86 -12.34 -11.87 -15.73
N SER A 87 -12.01 -10.92 -14.84
CA SER A 87 -12.93 -9.88 -14.38
C SER A 87 -13.21 -8.82 -15.45
N ALA A 88 -14.16 -7.91 -15.18
CA ALA A 88 -14.41 -6.73 -16.01
C ALA A 88 -13.54 -5.50 -15.62
N LEU A 89 -12.51 -5.69 -14.78
CA LEU A 89 -11.59 -4.63 -14.39
C LEU A 89 -10.79 -4.11 -15.61
N SER A 90 -10.28 -2.88 -15.50
CA SER A 90 -9.48 -2.29 -16.56
C SER A 90 -8.17 -3.08 -16.78
N PRO A 91 -7.54 -2.97 -17.97
CA PRO A 91 -6.26 -3.60 -18.23
C PRO A 91 -5.17 -3.21 -17.22
N TRP A 92 -5.11 -1.92 -16.84
CA TRP A 92 -4.12 -1.42 -15.89
C TRP A 92 -4.31 -2.01 -14.49
N VAL A 93 -5.56 -2.06 -14.01
CA VAL A 93 -5.89 -2.67 -12.71
C VAL A 93 -5.51 -4.15 -12.70
N LYS A 94 -5.88 -4.90 -13.76
CA LYS A 94 -5.53 -6.32 -13.88
C LYS A 94 -4.03 -6.55 -13.84
N GLU A 95 -3.30 -5.84 -14.70
CA GLU A 95 -1.84 -5.97 -14.82
C GLU A 95 -1.16 -5.71 -13.48
N LYS A 96 -1.47 -4.58 -12.84
CA LYS A 96 -0.81 -4.18 -11.59
C LYS A 96 -1.22 -5.03 -10.39
N SER A 97 -2.47 -5.46 -10.29
CA SER A 97 -2.88 -6.39 -9.24
C SER A 97 -2.17 -7.75 -9.38
N VAL A 98 -2.11 -8.31 -10.59
CA VAL A 98 -1.38 -9.58 -10.85
C VAL A 98 0.10 -9.42 -10.57
N GLU A 99 0.71 -8.28 -10.95
CA GLU A 99 2.12 -7.99 -10.66
C GLU A 99 2.40 -7.99 -9.14
N ALA A 100 1.56 -7.32 -8.35
CA ALA A 100 1.70 -7.28 -6.89
C ALA A 100 1.59 -8.68 -6.26
N PHE A 101 0.57 -9.46 -6.67
CA PHE A 101 0.39 -10.83 -6.20
C PHE A 101 1.53 -11.77 -6.62
N ARG A 102 2.07 -11.60 -7.83
CA ARG A 102 3.21 -12.39 -8.28
C ARG A 102 4.44 -12.15 -7.40
N LYS A 103 4.75 -10.89 -7.08
CA LYS A 103 5.88 -10.54 -6.21
C LYS A 103 5.70 -11.11 -4.80
N LEU A 104 4.48 -11.08 -4.27
CA LEU A 104 4.13 -11.75 -3.01
C LEU A 104 4.37 -13.26 -3.10
N ALA A 105 3.85 -13.90 -4.14
CA ALA A 105 4.02 -15.33 -4.36
C ALA A 105 5.51 -15.73 -4.46
N GLU A 106 6.32 -14.93 -5.15
CA GLU A 106 7.78 -15.15 -5.25
C GLU A 106 8.47 -15.04 -3.89
N ALA A 107 8.10 -14.05 -3.08
CA ALA A 107 8.64 -13.86 -1.73
C ALA A 107 8.23 -15.01 -0.79
N GLU A 108 6.95 -15.33 -0.73
CA GLU A 108 6.39 -16.40 0.11
C GLU A 108 6.93 -17.77 -0.32
N GLY A 109 6.99 -18.04 -1.63
CA GLY A 109 7.56 -19.27 -2.18
C GLY A 109 9.02 -19.43 -1.80
N THR A 110 9.78 -18.33 -1.76
CA THR A 110 11.18 -18.36 -1.28
C THR A 110 11.27 -18.67 0.22
N VAL A 111 10.40 -18.09 1.06
CA VAL A 111 10.37 -18.36 2.51
C VAL A 111 10.01 -19.81 2.81
N HIS A 112 9.10 -20.39 2.03
CA HIS A 112 8.53 -21.72 2.27
C HIS A 112 9.11 -22.83 1.38
N GLY A 113 10.04 -22.52 0.47
CA GLY A 113 10.65 -23.49 -0.45
C GLY A 113 9.68 -24.05 -1.49
N GLN A 114 8.72 -23.25 -1.95
CA GLN A 114 7.68 -23.62 -2.91
C GLN A 114 7.80 -22.81 -4.20
N SER A 115 7.28 -23.35 -5.31
CA SER A 115 7.18 -22.57 -6.54
C SER A 115 6.11 -21.47 -6.40
N PRO A 116 6.27 -20.29 -7.03
CA PRO A 116 5.32 -19.19 -6.87
C PRO A 116 3.87 -19.55 -7.23
N ASP A 117 3.65 -20.39 -8.24
CA ASP A 117 2.31 -20.80 -8.67
C ASP A 117 1.63 -21.78 -7.68
N GLU A 118 2.40 -22.45 -6.83
CA GLU A 118 1.93 -23.42 -5.82
C GLU A 118 1.77 -22.81 -4.42
N VAL A 119 2.18 -21.54 -4.23
CA VAL A 119 2.08 -20.86 -2.94
C VAL A 119 0.62 -20.76 -2.52
N HIS A 120 0.30 -21.42 -1.40
CA HIS A 120 -0.91 -21.16 -0.66
C HIS A 120 -0.67 -20.00 0.29
N PHE A 121 -1.27 -18.86 0.01
CA PHE A 121 -1.09 -17.70 0.87
C PHE A 121 -1.85 -17.91 2.19
N HIS A 122 -1.10 -18.16 3.26
CA HIS A 122 -1.65 -18.39 4.60
C HIS A 122 -2.16 -17.12 5.27
N GLU A 123 -1.61 -15.96 4.89
CA GLU A 123 -1.97 -14.66 5.46
C GLU A 123 -2.45 -13.69 4.37
N VAL A 124 -1.94 -13.82 3.14
CA VAL A 124 -2.18 -12.86 2.03
C VAL A 124 -3.20 -13.35 0.98
N GLY A 125 -3.73 -14.57 1.12
CA GLY A 125 -4.69 -15.17 0.18
C GLY A 125 -6.13 -15.04 0.63
N ALA A 126 -6.33 -14.40 1.78
CA ALA A 126 -7.63 -14.11 2.32
C ALA A 126 -8.28 -12.94 1.56
N VAL A 127 -9.60 -12.82 1.71
CA VAL A 127 -10.42 -11.87 0.97
C VAL A 127 -10.00 -10.43 1.23
N ASP A 128 -9.58 -10.11 2.46
CA ASP A 128 -9.05 -8.81 2.85
C ASP A 128 -7.85 -8.38 2.01
N SER A 129 -6.85 -9.25 1.84
CA SER A 129 -5.65 -8.94 1.05
C SER A 129 -5.97 -8.75 -0.45
N ILE A 130 -6.92 -9.52 -0.99
CA ILE A 130 -7.39 -9.33 -2.38
C ILE A 130 -8.12 -8.00 -2.54
N VAL A 131 -9.03 -7.69 -1.62
CA VAL A 131 -9.75 -6.41 -1.63
C VAL A 131 -8.79 -5.24 -1.46
N ASP A 132 -7.77 -5.36 -0.62
CA ASP A 132 -6.77 -4.32 -0.40
C ASP A 132 -5.89 -4.07 -1.64
N ILE A 133 -5.33 -5.13 -2.23
CA ILE A 133 -4.44 -4.99 -3.40
C ILE A 133 -5.23 -4.52 -4.62
N VAL A 134 -6.35 -5.15 -4.92
CA VAL A 134 -7.16 -4.77 -6.09
C VAL A 134 -7.83 -3.41 -5.85
N GLY A 135 -8.33 -3.17 -4.64
CA GLY A 135 -8.91 -1.88 -4.23
C GLY A 135 -7.89 -0.75 -4.34
N THR A 136 -6.63 -0.98 -3.98
CA THR A 136 -5.55 0.00 -4.19
C THR A 136 -5.41 0.37 -5.65
N MET A 137 -5.38 -0.62 -6.56
CA MET A 137 -5.25 -0.35 -7.99
C MET A 137 -6.48 0.41 -8.52
N ILE A 138 -7.69 0.00 -8.11
CA ILE A 138 -8.92 0.70 -8.49
C ILE A 138 -8.90 2.16 -8.02
N ALA A 139 -8.53 2.41 -6.76
CA ALA A 139 -8.45 3.76 -6.20
C ALA A 139 -7.30 4.59 -6.80
N MET A 140 -6.25 3.96 -7.30
CA MET A 140 -5.12 4.63 -7.92
C MET A 140 -5.42 5.11 -9.35
N GLU A 141 -6.29 4.39 -10.06
CA GLU A 141 -6.58 4.60 -11.49
C GLU A 141 -6.96 6.05 -11.87
N PRO A 142 -7.80 6.78 -11.11
CA PRO A 142 -8.15 8.17 -11.42
C PRO A 142 -6.97 9.15 -11.38
N PHE A 143 -5.87 8.80 -10.72
CA PHE A 143 -4.69 9.66 -10.62
C PHE A 143 -3.76 9.53 -11.83
N LEU A 144 -3.93 8.50 -12.65
CA LEU A 144 -3.06 8.20 -13.78
C LEU A 144 -3.21 9.21 -14.94
N PRO A 145 -2.14 9.46 -15.72
CA PRO A 145 -0.77 9.05 -15.45
C PRO A 145 -0.17 9.90 -14.32
N VAL A 146 0.44 9.23 -13.33
CA VAL A 146 1.19 9.87 -12.25
C VAL A 146 2.44 9.06 -11.97
N ARG A 147 3.57 9.73 -11.76
CA ARG A 147 4.79 9.06 -11.30
C ARG A 147 4.72 8.85 -9.80
N VAL A 148 4.95 7.64 -9.33
CA VAL A 148 4.88 7.33 -7.89
C VAL A 148 6.28 7.29 -7.31
N LEU A 149 6.51 8.12 -6.31
CA LEU A 149 7.76 8.19 -5.55
C LEU A 149 7.48 7.78 -4.11
N SER A 150 8.50 7.30 -3.40
CA SER A 150 8.38 7.02 -1.96
C SER A 150 9.59 7.52 -1.20
N THR A 151 9.36 7.99 0.03
CA THR A 151 10.44 8.13 1.00
C THR A 151 10.90 6.76 1.50
N PRO A 152 12.02 6.67 2.27
CA PRO A 152 12.37 5.43 2.96
C PRO A 152 11.21 4.87 3.78
N VAL A 153 11.22 3.55 3.97
CA VAL A 153 10.09 2.78 4.51
C VAL A 153 10.35 2.36 5.96
N ASN A 154 9.43 2.71 6.86
CA ASN A 154 9.51 2.25 8.24
C ASN A 154 8.99 0.82 8.38
N VAL A 155 9.84 -0.12 8.77
CA VAL A 155 9.46 -1.53 8.94
C VAL A 155 9.01 -1.87 10.36
N GLY A 156 9.24 -0.99 11.34
CA GLY A 156 9.05 -1.29 12.76
C GLY A 156 10.21 -2.10 13.35
N GLN A 157 10.01 -2.74 14.51
CA GLN A 157 11.04 -3.53 15.18
C GLN A 157 10.46 -4.63 16.08
N GLY A 158 11.32 -5.55 16.53
CA GLY A 158 10.93 -6.62 17.46
C GLY A 158 10.46 -7.87 16.74
N THR A 159 9.37 -8.45 17.22
CA THR A 159 8.80 -9.71 16.71
C THR A 159 7.30 -9.61 16.49
N LEU A 160 6.76 -10.50 15.67
CA LEU A 160 5.32 -10.68 15.45
C LEU A 160 4.96 -12.16 15.63
N GLU A 161 3.75 -12.43 16.09
CA GLU A 161 3.20 -13.78 16.20
C GLU A 161 2.31 -14.06 14.99
N CYS A 162 2.56 -15.18 14.33
CA CYS A 162 1.90 -15.60 13.10
C CYS A 162 1.55 -17.10 13.18
N ARG A 163 0.86 -17.64 12.17
CA ARG A 163 0.50 -19.08 12.16
C ARG A 163 1.70 -20.02 12.17
N HIS A 164 2.87 -19.52 11.80
CA HIS A 164 4.13 -20.25 11.76
C HIS A 164 5.00 -20.02 13.00
N GLY A 165 4.45 -19.38 14.05
CA GLY A 165 5.13 -19.06 15.29
C GLY A 165 5.57 -17.60 15.36
N ILE A 166 6.71 -17.35 15.99
CA ILE A 166 7.22 -15.99 16.21
C ILE A 166 8.23 -15.65 15.12
N TYR A 167 7.95 -14.60 14.36
CA TYR A 167 8.83 -14.09 13.31
C TYR A 167 9.50 -12.77 13.74
N PRO A 168 10.71 -12.47 13.22
CA PRO A 168 11.30 -11.15 13.37
C PRO A 168 10.47 -10.10 12.62
N VAL A 169 10.60 -8.84 13.01
CA VAL A 169 10.11 -7.69 12.24
C VAL A 169 11.29 -7.05 11.49
N PRO A 170 11.21 -6.86 10.16
CA PRO A 170 10.09 -7.23 9.28
C PRO A 170 9.95 -8.74 9.11
N ALA A 171 8.73 -9.21 8.82
CA ALA A 171 8.47 -10.61 8.50
C ALA A 171 9.34 -11.09 7.32
N PRO A 172 9.67 -12.39 7.20
CA PRO A 172 10.55 -12.91 6.14
C PRO A 172 10.12 -12.54 4.72
N ALA A 173 8.83 -12.64 4.39
CA ALA A 173 8.31 -12.25 3.07
C ALA A 173 8.47 -10.73 2.83
N THR A 174 8.11 -9.90 3.81
CA THR A 174 8.33 -8.45 3.79
C THR A 174 9.82 -8.11 3.58
N GLN A 175 10.71 -8.80 4.28
CA GLN A 175 12.16 -8.60 4.16
C GLN A 175 12.69 -8.93 2.76
N LEU A 176 12.15 -9.95 2.10
CA LEU A 176 12.50 -10.31 0.73
C LEU A 176 11.97 -9.28 -0.28
N LEU A 177 10.71 -8.86 -0.13
CA LEU A 177 10.08 -7.85 -0.99
C LEU A 177 10.86 -6.53 -0.97
N LEU A 178 11.32 -6.10 0.20
CA LEU A 178 12.04 -4.83 0.38
C LEU A 178 13.54 -4.90 0.04
N ARG A 179 14.02 -5.97 -0.60
CA ARG A 179 15.43 -6.05 -1.03
C ARG A 179 15.77 -4.91 -2.00
N GLY A 180 16.77 -4.09 -1.63
CA GLY A 180 17.19 -2.93 -2.42
C GLY A 180 16.35 -1.67 -2.18
N VAL A 181 15.33 -1.74 -1.32
CA VAL A 181 14.53 -0.58 -0.89
C VAL A 181 15.19 0.06 0.33
N PRO A 182 15.31 1.40 0.42
CA PRO A 182 15.77 2.05 1.63
C PRO A 182 14.72 1.89 2.75
N ILE A 183 15.09 1.13 3.78
CA ILE A 183 14.25 0.89 4.96
C ILE A 183 14.89 1.48 6.22
N PHE A 184 14.07 1.74 7.23
CA PHE A 184 14.50 2.12 8.56
C PHE A 184 13.54 1.56 9.61
N SER A 185 13.94 1.63 10.88
CA SER A 185 13.08 1.32 12.01
C SER A 185 13.13 2.47 13.02
N ASN A 186 12.05 2.63 13.78
CA ASN A 186 12.00 3.55 14.91
C ASN A 186 11.64 2.77 16.20
N ALA A 187 11.42 3.48 17.31
CA ALA A 187 11.14 2.86 18.61
C ALA A 187 9.79 2.11 18.69
N VAL A 188 8.99 2.08 17.62
CA VAL A 188 7.67 1.45 17.62
C VAL A 188 7.80 -0.06 17.42
N THR A 189 7.57 -0.83 18.48
CA THR A 189 7.56 -2.30 18.43
C THR A 189 6.40 -2.83 17.60
N GLY A 190 6.64 -3.88 16.81
CA GLY A 190 5.68 -4.59 15.96
C GLY A 190 5.86 -4.28 14.47
N GLU A 191 5.20 -5.08 13.64
CA GLU A 191 5.21 -4.90 12.19
C GLU A 191 4.48 -3.62 11.80
N LEU A 192 5.19 -2.69 11.15
CA LEU A 192 4.60 -1.45 10.61
C LEU A 192 4.39 -1.52 9.10
N THR A 193 5.27 -2.22 8.39
CA THR A 193 5.09 -2.50 6.97
C THR A 193 4.72 -3.97 6.82
N THR A 194 3.50 -4.24 6.35
CA THR A 194 3.03 -5.63 6.14
C THR A 194 3.53 -6.16 4.79
N PRO A 195 3.49 -7.50 4.56
CA PRO A 195 3.81 -8.06 3.25
C PRO A 195 3.01 -7.41 2.12
N THR A 196 1.71 -7.20 2.32
CA THR A 196 0.81 -6.53 1.38
C THR A 196 1.25 -5.09 1.10
N GLY A 197 1.57 -4.32 2.14
CA GLY A 197 2.07 -2.94 1.98
C GLY A 197 3.40 -2.88 1.22
N ALA A 198 4.34 -3.78 1.53
CA ALA A 198 5.61 -3.88 0.81
C ALA A 198 5.41 -4.25 -0.66
N ALA A 199 4.51 -5.18 -0.97
CA ALA A 199 4.19 -5.59 -2.34
C ALA A 199 3.60 -4.44 -3.18
N LEU A 200 2.72 -3.64 -2.57
CA LEU A 200 2.18 -2.43 -3.20
C LEU A 200 3.28 -1.40 -3.49
N LEU A 201 4.19 -1.15 -2.53
CA LEU A 201 5.31 -0.24 -2.73
C LEU A 201 6.17 -0.64 -3.92
N ILE A 202 6.67 -1.88 -3.95
CA ILE A 202 7.58 -2.32 -5.02
C ILE A 202 6.88 -2.51 -6.38
N THR A 203 5.56 -2.44 -6.42
CA THR A 203 4.75 -2.51 -7.65
C THR A 203 4.43 -1.15 -8.22
N LEU A 204 4.18 -0.16 -7.37
CA LEU A 204 3.76 1.17 -7.77
C LEU A 204 4.93 2.17 -7.85
N VAL A 205 5.88 2.09 -6.92
CA VAL A 205 6.94 3.10 -6.76
C VAL A 205 8.00 2.96 -7.85
N GLU A 206 8.21 4.04 -8.59
CA GLU A 206 9.26 4.17 -9.60
C GLU A 206 10.63 4.43 -8.96
N LYS A 207 10.65 5.26 -7.90
CA LYS A 207 11.89 5.69 -7.24
C LYS A 207 11.68 5.97 -5.76
N PHE A 208 12.62 5.46 -4.96
CA PHE A 208 12.76 5.82 -3.56
C PHE A 208 13.75 6.99 -3.39
N CYS A 209 13.35 8.06 -2.73
CA CYS A 209 14.17 9.25 -2.54
C CYS A 209 13.77 10.05 -1.29
N ALA A 210 14.55 11.06 -0.92
CA ALA A 210 14.06 12.08 0.02
C ALA A 210 12.83 12.78 -0.58
N ARG A 211 12.02 13.45 0.26
CA ARG A 211 10.90 14.27 -0.22
C ARG A 211 11.40 15.26 -1.28
N PRO A 212 10.94 15.18 -2.54
CA PRO A 212 11.40 16.08 -3.58
C PRO A 212 10.86 17.49 -3.35
N LEU A 213 11.52 18.47 -3.97
CA LEU A 213 10.95 19.81 -4.06
C LEU A 213 9.68 19.73 -4.92
N MET A 214 8.53 19.99 -4.31
CA MET A 214 7.23 19.86 -4.97
C MET A 214 6.23 20.91 -4.50
N LYS A 215 5.29 21.27 -5.38
CA LYS A 215 4.07 21.97 -4.98
C LYS A 215 3.01 20.92 -4.67
N VAL A 216 2.63 20.78 -3.40
CA VAL A 216 1.57 19.85 -2.99
C VAL A 216 0.21 20.43 -3.39
N GLY A 217 -0.56 19.67 -4.17
CA GLY A 217 -1.93 20.03 -4.54
C GLY A 217 -2.97 19.41 -3.61
N ALA A 218 -2.79 18.14 -3.23
CA ALA A 218 -3.67 17.42 -2.32
C ALA A 218 -2.87 16.43 -1.46
N CYS A 219 -3.43 16.09 -0.30
CA CYS A 219 -2.87 15.13 0.64
C CYS A 219 -3.98 14.26 1.22
N GLY A 220 -3.73 12.96 1.33
CA GLY A 220 -4.60 11.99 1.97
C GLY A 220 -3.84 11.20 3.03
N TYR A 221 -4.57 10.78 4.06
CA TYR A 221 -4.06 9.94 5.15
C TYR A 221 -4.89 8.67 5.30
N GLY A 222 -4.22 7.52 5.27
CA GLY A 222 -4.84 6.22 5.50
C GLY A 222 -4.46 5.65 6.85
N ALA A 223 -5.45 5.25 7.66
CA ALA A 223 -5.23 4.83 9.04
C ALA A 223 -5.03 3.34 9.20
N GLY A 224 -3.97 2.95 9.92
CA GLY A 224 -3.76 1.58 10.35
C GLY A 224 -4.72 1.18 11.48
N THR A 225 -4.89 -0.14 11.67
CA THR A 225 -5.77 -0.69 12.72
C THR A 225 -5.21 -0.43 14.11
N ARG A 226 -3.90 -0.66 14.30
CA ARG A 226 -3.28 -0.57 15.61
C ARG A 226 -3.21 0.88 16.10
N GLN A 227 -3.55 1.10 17.36
CA GLN A 227 -3.32 2.37 18.03
C GLN A 227 -2.13 2.23 18.97
N THR A 228 -1.16 3.12 18.85
CA THR A 228 0.03 3.14 19.72
C THR A 228 0.20 4.55 20.25
N ALA A 229 0.19 4.71 21.56
CA ALA A 229 0.33 6.02 22.19
C ALA A 229 1.60 6.73 21.69
N GLY A 230 1.45 8.02 21.37
CA GLY A 230 2.54 8.85 20.85
C GLY A 230 2.96 8.57 19.39
N ASN A 231 2.29 7.66 18.67
CA ASN A 231 2.62 7.34 17.28
C ASN A 231 1.37 7.39 16.40
N ALA A 232 1.39 8.29 15.41
CA ALA A 232 0.32 8.38 14.42
C ALA A 232 0.45 7.21 13.42
N ASN A 233 -0.33 6.15 13.62
CA ASN A 233 -0.37 5.00 12.73
C ASN A 233 -1.16 5.32 11.45
N VAL A 234 -0.53 6.10 10.57
CA VAL A 234 -1.09 6.55 9.30
C VAL A 234 -0.05 6.50 8.19
N LEU A 235 -0.50 6.24 6.97
CA LEU A 235 0.24 6.45 5.74
C LEU A 235 -0.15 7.82 5.20
N ARG A 236 0.84 8.66 4.86
CA ARG A 236 0.58 9.91 4.14
C ARG A 236 0.85 9.72 2.65
N VAL A 237 -0.07 10.20 1.83
CA VAL A 237 0.05 10.26 0.37
C VAL A 237 -0.19 11.69 -0.08
N SER A 238 0.73 12.26 -0.85
CA SER A 238 0.60 13.60 -1.44
C SER A 238 0.60 13.53 -2.95
N VAL A 239 -0.26 14.30 -3.63
CA VAL A 239 -0.18 14.51 -5.08
C VAL A 239 0.14 15.96 -5.38
N GLY A 240 1.00 16.19 -6.37
CA GLY A 240 1.43 17.53 -6.74
C GLY A 240 2.37 17.55 -7.93
N GLU A 241 3.06 18.68 -8.10
CA GLU A 241 4.00 18.90 -9.20
C GLU A 241 5.45 18.92 -8.66
N GLU A 242 6.31 18.05 -9.20
CA GLU A 242 7.75 18.05 -8.95
C GLU A 242 8.40 19.26 -9.64
N LEU A 243 9.24 20.00 -8.91
CA LEU A 243 9.95 21.16 -9.43
C LEU A 243 11.38 20.76 -9.83
N SER A 244 11.78 21.10 -11.06
CA SER A 244 13.00 20.62 -11.72
C SER A 244 14.31 21.35 -11.37
N SER A 245 14.29 22.37 -10.50
CA SER A 245 15.51 23.09 -10.11
C SER A 245 15.34 23.87 -8.80
N ALA A 246 16.49 24.12 -8.14
CA ALA A 246 16.63 24.70 -6.81
C ALA A 246 15.66 25.86 -6.54
N TRP A 247 14.93 25.73 -5.43
CA TRP A 247 14.23 26.84 -4.82
C TRP A 247 15.24 27.95 -4.51
N ALA A 248 15.26 29.01 -5.31
CA ALA A 248 15.96 30.24 -4.95
C ALA A 248 15.30 30.75 -3.67
N SER A 249 16.06 30.80 -2.58
CA SER A 249 15.52 31.27 -1.31
C SER A 249 15.06 32.73 -1.47
N PRO A 250 14.04 33.20 -0.74
CA PRO A 250 13.62 34.60 -0.78
C PRO A 250 14.71 35.61 -0.35
N GLN A 251 15.89 35.14 0.09
CA GLN A 251 16.98 36.00 0.58
C GLN A 251 17.90 36.53 -0.53
N GLU A 252 17.76 36.09 -1.78
CA GLU A 252 18.59 36.55 -2.91
C GLU A 252 17.95 37.69 -3.74
N GLN A 253 16.83 38.28 -3.31
CA GLN A 253 16.14 39.36 -4.04
C GLN A 253 16.25 40.75 -3.39
N VAL A 254 17.21 40.96 -2.47
CA VAL A 254 17.52 42.28 -1.92
C VAL A 254 19.01 42.57 -2.04
N THR A 255 19.39 43.05 -3.23
CA THR A 255 20.55 43.94 -3.44
C THR A 255 20.16 45.00 -4.44
#